data_AF-U4R5V9-F1
#
_entry.id   AF-U4R5V9-F1
#
_cell.length_a   1.000
_cell.length_b   1.000
_cell.length_c   1.000
_cell.angle_alpha   90.00
_cell.angle_beta   90.00
_cell.angle_gamma   90.00
#
_symmetry.space_group_name_H-M   'P 1'
#
loop_
_entity.id
_entity.type
_entity.pdbx_description
1 polymer ?
#
loop_
_entity_poly.entity_id
_entity_poly.type
_entity_poly.pdbx_seq_one_letter_code
_entity_poly.pdbx_strand_id
1 'polypeptide(L)'
;MAITISLWTTKHGELNRFLDSFYEKDMEVDCSLRRWATEFYKPLDSVDMICALMDNSEKYDVAMYLHMENGYLYRITNSNYEDVIKGLFEMYYVPV
;
A
#
# COMPACT_ATOMS: atom_id res chain seq x y z
N MET A 1 1.66 12.26 -12.07
CA MET A 1 2.69 11.30 -11.64
C MET A 1 1.98 10.11 -11.05
N ALA A 2 2.37 8.89 -11.40
CA ALA A 2 1.86 7.68 -10.76
C ALA A 2 2.83 7.21 -9.66
N ILE A 3 2.31 6.53 -8.65
CA ILE A 3 3.14 5.88 -7.61
C ILE A 3 2.85 4.39 -7.59
N THR A 4 3.83 3.59 -7.17
CA THR A 4 3.63 2.15 -6.98
C THR A 4 3.70 1.82 -5.50
N ILE A 5 2.67 1.14 -5.00
CA ILE A 5 2.67 0.53 -3.67
C ILE A 5 2.81 -0.98 -3.83
N SER A 6 3.60 -1.58 -2.96
CA SER A 6 3.68 -3.04 -2.85
C SER A 6 3.41 -3.52 -1.44
N LEU A 7 2.69 -4.64 -1.35
CA LEU A 7 2.31 -5.34 -0.15
C LEU A 7 3.02 -6.70 -0.10
N TRP A 8 3.61 -7.00 1.04
CA TRP A 8 4.50 -8.15 1.22
C TRP A 8 4.07 -8.89 2.48
N THR A 9 4.05 -10.22 2.43
CA THR A 9 3.75 -11.04 3.62
C THR A 9 4.68 -12.25 3.70
N THR A 10 4.86 -12.76 4.90
CA THR A 10 5.50 -14.06 5.12
C THR A 10 4.50 -15.20 5.26
N LYS A 11 3.22 -14.88 5.49
CA LYS A 11 2.13 -15.83 5.72
C LYS A 11 1.31 -16.06 4.45
N HIS A 12 1.11 -17.32 4.11
CA HIS A 12 0.34 -17.69 2.94
C HIS A 12 -1.13 -17.24 3.08
N GLY A 13 -1.68 -16.62 2.03
CA GLY A 13 -3.08 -16.14 2.02
C GLY A 13 -3.37 -14.84 2.78
N GLU A 14 -2.42 -14.27 3.53
CA GLU A 14 -2.66 -13.01 4.25
C GLU A 14 -2.85 -11.81 3.31
N LEU A 15 -2.20 -11.83 2.13
CA LEU A 15 -2.43 -10.79 1.11
C LEU A 15 -3.85 -10.84 0.58
N ASN A 16 -4.36 -12.02 0.20
CA ASN A 16 -5.74 -12.16 -0.27
C ASN A 16 -6.71 -11.72 0.83
N ARG A 17 -6.52 -12.18 2.07
CA ARG A 17 -7.36 -11.79 3.20
C ARG A 17 -7.46 -10.27 3.38
N PHE A 18 -6.37 -9.54 3.20
CA PHE A 18 -6.38 -8.08 3.23
C PHE A 18 -7.05 -7.49 1.97
N LEU A 19 -6.62 -7.92 0.78
CA LEU A 19 -7.08 -7.36 -0.50
C LEU A 19 -8.57 -7.62 -0.75
N ASP A 20 -9.06 -8.82 -0.43
CA ASP A 20 -10.47 -9.19 -0.55
C ASP A 20 -11.33 -8.34 0.37
N SER A 21 -10.85 -8.09 1.60
CA SER A 21 -11.50 -7.20 2.55
C SER A 21 -11.45 -5.74 2.13
N PHE A 22 -10.39 -5.29 1.46
CA PHE A 22 -10.24 -3.89 1.04
C PHE A 22 -11.07 -3.58 -0.19
N TYR A 23 -11.11 -4.48 -1.17
CA TYR A 23 -11.87 -4.29 -2.42
C TYR A 23 -13.31 -4.82 -2.37
N GLU A 24 -13.72 -5.41 -1.26
CA GLU A 24 -15.03 -6.05 -1.07
C GLU A 24 -15.39 -7.06 -2.17
N LYS A 25 -14.38 -7.77 -2.68
CA LYS A 25 -14.53 -8.78 -3.73
C LYS A 25 -13.45 -9.84 -3.59
N ASP A 26 -13.74 -11.07 -3.99
CA ASP A 26 -12.70 -12.08 -4.14
C ASP A 26 -11.73 -11.64 -5.23
N MET A 27 -10.54 -11.24 -4.81
CA MET A 27 -9.45 -10.97 -5.71
C MET A 27 -8.87 -12.30 -6.16
N GLU A 28 -8.81 -12.52 -7.47
CA GLU A 28 -8.08 -13.64 -8.07
C GLU A 28 -6.55 -13.41 -7.99
N VAL A 29 -6.04 -13.00 -6.82
CA VAL A 29 -4.61 -13.02 -6.54
C VAL A 29 -4.23 -14.47 -6.28
N ASP A 30 -3.25 -14.98 -7.01
CA ASP A 30 -2.67 -16.29 -6.76
C ASP A 30 -2.18 -16.35 -5.30
N CYS A 31 -2.81 -17.20 -4.48
CA CYS A 31 -2.55 -17.33 -3.05
C CYS A 31 -1.08 -17.69 -2.74
N SER A 32 -0.35 -18.24 -3.71
CA SER A 32 1.08 -18.54 -3.59
C SER A 32 1.97 -17.29 -3.62
N LEU A 33 1.44 -16.16 -4.09
CA LEU A 33 2.15 -14.89 -4.14
C LEU A 33 2.29 -14.30 -2.74
N ARG A 34 3.55 -14.12 -2.33
CA ARG A 34 3.93 -13.41 -1.09
C ARG A 34 4.07 -11.91 -1.27
N ARG A 35 3.89 -11.43 -2.49
CA ARG A 35 4.03 -10.03 -2.88
C ARG A 35 2.94 -9.68 -3.87
N TRP A 36 2.36 -8.52 -3.67
CA TRP A 36 1.42 -7.89 -4.58
C TRP A 36 1.84 -6.43 -4.76
N ALA A 37 1.63 -5.88 -5.95
CA ALA A 37 1.93 -4.48 -6.23
C ALA A 37 0.87 -3.91 -7.16
N THR A 38 0.57 -2.63 -6.96
CA THR A 38 -0.31 -1.88 -7.84
C THR A 38 0.25 -0.49 -8.09
N GLU A 39 -0.01 0.02 -9.28
CA GLU A 39 0.24 1.39 -9.63
C GLU A 39 -1.02 2.23 -9.37
N PHE A 40 -0.86 3.36 -8.71
CA PHE A 40 -1.88 4.37 -8.50
C PHE A 40 -1.58 5.58 -9.38
N TYR A 41 -2.38 5.78 -10.43
CA TYR A 41 -2.25 6.93 -11.34
C TYR A 41 -2.53 8.27 -10.65
N LYS A 42 -3.35 8.26 -9.60
CA LYS A 42 -3.56 9.37 -8.70
C LYS A 42 -2.99 8.97 -7.34
N PRO A 43 -1.89 9.59 -6.87
CA PRO A 43 -1.29 9.27 -5.58
C PRO A 43 -2.27 9.33 -4.40
N LEU A 44 -3.26 10.22 -4.46
CA LEU A 44 -4.28 10.33 -3.41
C LEU A 44 -5.18 9.10 -3.30
N ASP A 45 -5.39 8.35 -4.38
CA ASP A 45 -6.19 7.10 -4.35
C ASP A 45 -5.49 6.02 -3.50
N SER A 46 -4.17 6.12 -3.31
CA SER A 46 -3.43 5.18 -2.48
C SER A 46 -3.59 5.45 -0.98
N VAL A 47 -4.06 6.64 -0.59
CA VAL A 47 -4.22 7.04 0.81
C VAL A 47 -5.22 6.12 1.51
N ASP A 48 -6.32 5.76 0.84
CA ASP A 48 -7.34 4.86 1.39
C ASP A 48 -6.75 3.49 1.76
N MET A 49 -5.89 2.93 0.90
CA MET A 49 -5.23 1.65 1.17
C MET A 49 -4.20 1.75 2.29
N ILE A 50 -3.43 2.85 2.32
CA ILE A 50 -2.46 3.11 3.39
C ILE A 50 -3.19 3.16 4.73
N CYS A 51 -4.21 4.02 4.86
CA CYS A 51 -5.00 4.14 6.09
C CYS A 51 -5.64 2.80 6.48
N ALA A 52 -6.31 2.12 5.54
CA ALA A 52 -6.98 0.86 5.81
C ALA A 52 -6.02 -0.21 6.37
N LEU A 53 -4.80 -0.31 5.84
CA LEU A 53 -3.81 -1.25 6.37
C LEU A 53 -3.24 -0.79 7.72
N MET A 54 -2.92 0.50 7.88
CA MET A 54 -2.32 1.00 9.13
C MET A 54 -3.30 0.89 10.31
N ASP A 55 -4.56 1.28 10.10
CA ASP A 55 -5.63 1.16 11.10
C ASP A 55 -5.90 -0.30 11.51
N ASN A 56 -5.59 -1.25 10.63
CA ASN A 56 -5.78 -2.68 10.85
C ASN A 56 -4.45 -3.46 10.90
N SER A 57 -3.35 -2.79 11.20
CA SER A 57 -2.00 -3.36 11.17
C SER A 57 -1.80 -4.51 12.17
N GLU A 58 -2.56 -4.53 13.26
CA GLU A 58 -2.57 -5.65 14.22
C GLU A 58 -3.35 -6.88 13.70
N LYS A 59 -4.28 -6.68 12.75
CA LYS A 59 -5.15 -7.72 12.19
C LYS A 59 -4.51 -8.47 11.01
N TYR A 60 -3.65 -7.79 10.26
CA TYR A 60 -3.04 -8.29 9.03
C TYR A 60 -1.52 -8.33 9.14
N ASP A 61 -0.91 -9.47 8.80
CA ASP A 61 0.55 -9.60 8.74
C ASP A 61 1.06 -9.23 7.34
N VAL A 62 0.94 -7.94 7.02
CA VAL A 62 1.27 -7.38 5.70
C VAL A 62 2.15 -6.15 5.89
N ALA A 63 3.31 -6.15 5.25
CA ALA A 63 4.19 -5.00 5.15
C ALA A 63 3.90 -4.21 3.87
N MET A 64 3.91 -2.89 3.98
CA MET A 64 3.64 -1.98 2.86
C MET A 64 4.87 -1.14 2.52
N TYR A 65 5.10 -0.96 1.22
CA TYR A 65 6.23 -0.20 0.69
C TYR A 65 5.78 0.72 -0.44
N LEU A 66 6.23 1.97 -0.39
CA LEU A 66 6.17 2.92 -1.49
C LEU A 66 7.43 2.81 -2.36
N HIS A 67 7.26 2.69 -3.66
CA HIS A 67 8.36 2.68 -4.62
C HIS A 67 8.72 4.12 -4.99
N MET A 68 9.94 4.51 -4.66
CA MET A 68 10.49 5.83 -4.97
C MET A 68 11.15 5.81 -6.36
N GLU A 69 11.19 6.96 -7.04
CA GLU A 69 11.75 7.07 -8.40
C GLU A 69 13.22 6.64 -8.50
N ASN A 70 13.97 6.80 -7.40
CA ASN A 70 15.37 6.39 -7.29
C ASN A 70 15.55 4.87 -7.09
N GLY A 71 14.48 4.08 -7.18
CA GLY A 71 14.49 2.62 -7.02
C GLY A 71 14.48 2.14 -5.56
N TYR A 72 14.43 3.05 -4.58
CA TYR A 72 14.33 2.69 -3.17
C TYR A 72 12.90 2.34 -2.78
N LEU A 73 12.77 1.35 -1.88
CA LEU A 73 11.50 1.00 -1.25
C LEU A 73 11.41 1.66 0.11
N TYR A 74 10.50 2.62 0.25
CA TYR A 74 10.21 3.27 1.52
C TYR A 74 9.14 2.49 2.27
N ARG A 75 9.48 1.92 3.44
CA ARG A 75 8.55 1.14 4.25
C ARG A 75 7.57 2.07 4.98
N ILE A 76 6.29 1.79 4.83
CA ILE A 76 5.20 2.49 5.53
C ILE A 76 4.85 1.71 6.81
N THR A 77 4.76 2.41 7.93
CA THR A 77 4.47 1.89 9.27
C THR A 77 3.54 2.85 10.03
N ASN A 78 2.92 2.38 11.11
CA ASN A 78 2.08 3.21 11.98
C ASN A 78 2.80 4.46 12.54
N SER A 79 4.13 4.47 12.55
CA SER A 79 4.92 5.61 13.04
C SER A 79 5.23 6.66 11.97
N ASN A 80 5.01 6.38 10.68
CA ASN A 80 5.38 7.30 9.59
C ASN A 80 4.30 7.48 8.51
N TYR A 81 3.18 6.74 8.57
CA TYR A 81 2.18 6.78 7.51
C TYR A 81 1.54 8.17 7.35
N GLU A 82 1.40 8.95 8.42
CA GLU A 82 0.91 10.34 8.36
C GLU A 82 1.85 11.24 7.56
N ASP A 83 3.17 11.11 7.75
CA ASP A 83 4.17 11.85 6.99
C ASP A 83 4.18 11.44 5.52
N VAL A 84 4.00 10.14 5.25
CA VAL A 84 3.87 9.62 3.88
C VAL A 84 2.64 10.23 3.21
N ILE A 85 1.47 10.19 3.87
CA ILE A 85 0.23 10.76 3.36
C ILE A 85 0.42 12.26 3.07
N LYS A 86 1.00 13.01 4.01
CA LYS A 86 1.31 14.43 3.80
C LYS A 86 2.18 14.64 2.55
N GLY A 87 3.23 13.82 2.37
CA GLY A 87 4.06 13.84 1.17
C GLY A 87 3.29 13.57 -0.12
N LEU A 88 2.32 12.63 -0.10
CA LEU A 88 1.45 12.37 -1.25
C LEU A 88 0.55 13.58 -1.59
N PHE A 89 0.03 14.27 -0.58
CA PHE A 89 -0.73 15.51 -0.77
C PHE A 89 0.14 16.63 -1.34
N GLU A 90 1.35 16.81 -0.82
CA GLU A 90 2.31 17.78 -1.35
C GLU A 90 2.65 17.49 -2.82
N MET A 91 2.93 16.22 -3.17
CA MET A 91 3.19 15.81 -4.55
C MET A 91 2.00 16.05 -5.50
N TYR A 92 0.76 15.93 -5.02
CA TYR A 92 -0.42 16.09 -5.86
C TYR A 92 -0.80 17.56 -6.07
N TYR A 93 -0.69 18.39 -5.03
CA TYR A 93 -1.19 19.77 -5.06
C TYR A 93 -0.12 20.84 -5.29
N VAL A 94 1.15 20.55 -5.02
CA VAL A 94 2.23 21.50 -5.28
C VAL A 94 2.66 21.34 -6.75
N PRO A 95 2.47 22.37 -7.60
CA PRO A 95 2.96 22.31 -8.97
C PRO A 95 4.50 22.29 -8.95
N VAL A 96 5.08 21.32 -9.68
CA VAL A 96 6.51 21.28 -10.02
C VAL A 96 6.80 22.25 -11.15
#